data_AF-A0A9D1AMM2-F1
#
_entry.id   AF-A0A9D1AMM2-F1
#
_cell.length_a   1.000
_cell.length_b   1.000
_cell.length_c   1.000
_cell.angle_alpha   90.00
_cell.angle_beta   90.00
_cell.angle_gamma   90.00
#
_symmetry.space_group_name_H-M   'P 1'
#
loop_
_entity.id
_entity.type
_entity.pdbx_description
1 polymer ?
#
loop_
_entity_poly.entity_id
_entity_poly.type
_entity_poly.pdbx_seq_one_letter_code
_entity_poly.pdbx_strand_id
1 'polypeptide(L)'
;MYIGQIGRNPWRNSTWLSHVSGKRNSAALSSVFSQAQARTQSGSANRDRVEISRSGLRLPNRLQVLETPEATQIDAKLDLSADLRPASEKEQYTEEDALMNQYRKQYRLNFIKDGDSFVLDTSKPVKLMLEGQVSQESLDAFRAELEQNGLGDEIDWRGVEEDWIHMDIRFDNAESFEQKADYLASRYAVLKDRIQSQYSGEKLDQEMQTLESMYAKAKEEMADSYAGNIGEFYEGLGQSGAAGEMRESVLAAIDGKADAYSAYLEENDIYADITDPSKQWLKQDDGYMAARLRESVAAASAADGFAAQAVSDSAPYSAEDLAFAASMAQELSGQIKKPEWDTYEIKESDADLGRYLARQYQSLVDKMEDADVGSRMSDLLKDSFEPFIGKFLDTLDQKIDHNRERVANKPWQAGLIRTEYINREEVYRAFAMFQ
;
A
#
# COMPACT_ATOMS: atom_id res chain seq x y z
N MET A 1 36.35 17.83 -36.36
CA MET A 1 36.50 18.53 -35.07
C MET A 1 35.12 19.03 -34.67
N TYR A 2 34.42 18.21 -33.90
CA TYR A 2 33.10 18.51 -33.34
C TYR A 2 33.22 18.16 -31.86
N ILE A 3 33.13 19.17 -31.01
CA ILE A 3 33.16 19.04 -29.56
C ILE A 3 31.71 18.87 -29.13
N GLY A 4 31.32 17.64 -28.82
CA GLY A 4 29.99 17.31 -28.32
C GLY A 4 29.83 17.75 -26.87
N GLN A 5 28.77 18.50 -26.60
CA GLN A 5 28.42 18.97 -25.27
C GLN A 5 28.11 17.80 -24.33
N ILE A 6 28.69 17.86 -23.14
CA ILE A 6 28.43 16.98 -22.00
C ILE A 6 26.94 17.06 -21.64
N GLY A 7 26.26 15.91 -21.72
CA GLY A 7 24.86 15.75 -21.33
C GLY A 7 24.67 16.12 -19.86
N ARG A 8 23.62 16.90 -19.60
CA ARG A 8 23.20 17.32 -18.27
C ARG A 8 22.84 16.10 -17.41
N ASN A 9 23.44 16.04 -16.24
CA ASN A 9 23.22 15.07 -15.18
C ASN A 9 21.76 15.13 -14.66
N PRO A 10 20.98 14.04 -14.69
CA PRO A 10 19.59 14.03 -14.19
C PRO A 10 19.48 14.07 -12.66
N TRP A 11 20.59 13.89 -11.93
CA TRP A 11 20.61 13.78 -10.46
C TRP A 11 20.69 15.11 -9.70
N ARG A 12 20.06 16.18 -10.19
CA ARG A 12 19.99 17.48 -9.48
C ARG A 12 18.59 17.94 -9.07
N ASN A 13 17.53 17.23 -9.43
CA ASN A 13 16.15 17.64 -9.15
C ASN A 13 15.32 16.58 -8.41
N SER A 14 15.84 16.00 -7.34
CA SER A 14 15.03 15.31 -6.34
C SER A 14 15.35 15.87 -4.96
N THR A 15 14.80 17.06 -4.67
CA THR A 15 14.68 17.62 -3.33
C THR A 15 13.78 16.70 -2.50
N TRP A 16 14.38 15.83 -1.69
CA TRP A 16 13.72 14.73 -0.95
C TRP A 16 13.40 15.05 0.51
N LEU A 17 13.36 16.33 0.92
CA LEU A 17 12.84 16.73 2.25
C LEU A 17 11.95 17.98 2.22
N SER A 18 11.25 18.19 1.11
CA SER A 18 10.17 19.19 1.06
C SER A 18 8.92 18.53 0.50
N HIS A 19 7.97 18.28 1.40
CA HIS A 19 6.59 17.87 1.16
C HIS A 19 6.34 16.36 0.98
N VAL A 20 5.94 15.73 2.09
CA VAL A 20 4.78 14.83 2.12
C VAL A 20 3.59 15.61 1.55
N SER A 21 3.38 15.49 0.25
CA SER A 21 2.14 15.80 -0.47
C SER A 21 2.28 15.29 -1.90
N GLY A 22 1.33 14.45 -2.32
CA GLY A 22 1.49 13.56 -3.46
C GLY A 22 1.77 14.16 -4.83
N LYS A 23 2.32 13.30 -5.71
CA LYS A 23 2.02 13.25 -7.14
C LYS A 23 2.48 11.92 -7.73
N ARG A 24 1.51 11.15 -8.20
CA ARG A 24 1.69 9.91 -8.97
C ARG A 24 2.38 10.19 -10.30
N ASN A 25 3.35 9.35 -10.66
CA ASN A 25 3.82 9.19 -12.03
C ASN A 25 3.51 7.76 -12.49
N SER A 26 2.43 7.61 -13.27
CA SER A 26 2.06 6.36 -13.92
C SER A 26 2.63 6.31 -15.34
N ALA A 27 3.66 5.49 -15.55
CA ALA A 27 4.09 5.10 -16.90
C ALA A 27 4.91 3.81 -16.88
N ALA A 28 4.21 2.67 -16.91
CA ALA A 28 4.54 1.47 -17.70
C ALA A 28 3.72 0.31 -17.15
N LEU A 29 2.92 -0.33 -18.02
CA LEU A 29 2.70 -1.78 -18.10
C LEU A 29 1.44 -2.01 -18.96
N SER A 30 1.67 -2.18 -20.26
CA SER A 30 0.68 -2.76 -21.17
C SER A 30 1.37 -3.82 -22.00
N SER A 31 1.24 -5.08 -21.61
CA SER A 31 1.10 -6.23 -22.51
C SER A 31 1.05 -7.53 -21.71
N VAL A 32 0.36 -8.51 -22.30
CA VAL A 32 0.17 -9.90 -21.87
C VAL A 32 -1.04 -10.11 -20.97
N PHE A 33 -2.19 -10.40 -21.58
CA PHE A 33 -2.95 -11.65 -21.37
C PHE A 33 -4.15 -11.67 -22.35
N SER A 34 -3.93 -12.26 -23.52
CA SER A 34 -5.01 -12.71 -24.41
C SER A 34 -4.60 -14.05 -24.97
N GLN A 35 -5.08 -15.13 -24.35
CA GLN A 35 -5.45 -16.40 -24.99
C GLN A 35 -5.75 -17.46 -23.92
N ALA A 36 -7.02 -17.53 -23.51
CA ALA A 36 -7.63 -18.79 -23.13
C ALA A 36 -9.15 -18.66 -23.27
N GLN A 37 -9.79 -19.76 -23.65
CA GLN A 37 -11.23 -20.00 -23.63
C GLN A 37 -12.03 -19.52 -24.85
N ALA A 38 -11.85 -20.26 -25.94
CA ALA A 38 -12.96 -20.60 -26.82
C ALA A 38 -13.06 -22.12 -26.90
N ARG A 39 -14.07 -22.71 -26.23
CA ARG A 39 -14.89 -23.87 -26.66
C ARG A 39 -15.62 -24.53 -25.47
N THR A 40 -16.96 -24.46 -25.50
CA THR A 40 -17.98 -25.54 -25.49
C THR A 40 -19.29 -24.96 -24.94
N GLN A 41 -20.22 -24.52 -25.78
CA GLN A 41 -21.42 -25.24 -26.27
C GLN A 41 -22.44 -25.71 -25.21
N SER A 42 -23.56 -24.96 -25.14
CA SER A 42 -24.98 -25.39 -25.29
C SER A 42 -25.43 -26.74 -24.72
N GLY A 43 -26.43 -26.71 -23.83
CA GLY A 43 -27.24 -27.88 -23.43
C GLY A 43 -28.43 -27.52 -22.55
N SER A 44 -29.59 -28.07 -22.89
CA SER A 44 -30.96 -27.68 -22.51
C SER A 44 -31.53 -28.26 -21.20
N ALA A 45 -32.45 -27.51 -20.60
CA ALA A 45 -33.78 -27.88 -20.07
C ALA A 45 -33.98 -28.81 -18.83
N ASN A 46 -34.80 -28.26 -17.92
CA ASN A 46 -35.89 -28.83 -17.11
C ASN A 46 -35.65 -29.42 -15.69
N ARG A 47 -36.32 -28.74 -14.74
CA ARG A 47 -37.10 -29.19 -13.56
C ARG A 47 -36.44 -30.17 -12.58
N ASP A 48 -36.24 -29.71 -11.34
CA ASP A 48 -37.15 -30.10 -10.25
C ASP A 48 -37.05 -29.18 -9.02
N ARG A 49 -38.19 -29.03 -8.36
CA ARG A 49 -38.48 -28.16 -7.24
C ARG A 49 -38.15 -28.88 -5.94
N VAL A 50 -37.36 -28.26 -5.05
CA VAL A 50 -37.45 -28.51 -3.60
C VAL A 50 -37.39 -27.17 -2.89
N GLU A 51 -38.54 -26.75 -2.38
CA GLU A 51 -38.67 -25.71 -1.37
C GLU A 51 -38.02 -26.22 -0.08
N ILE A 52 -37.00 -25.52 0.41
CA ILE A 52 -36.59 -25.62 1.81
C ILE A 52 -36.74 -24.23 2.43
N SER A 53 -37.86 -24.09 3.13
CA SER A 53 -38.06 -23.37 4.39
C SER A 53 -37.18 -22.16 4.69
N ARG A 54 -37.85 -21.02 4.66
CA ARG A 54 -37.47 -19.71 5.20
C ARG A 54 -36.85 -19.77 6.60
N SER A 55 -35.63 -19.26 6.72
CA SER A 55 -35.16 -18.50 7.88
C SER A 55 -34.37 -17.31 7.34
N GLY A 56 -35.08 -16.19 7.15
CA GLY A 56 -34.50 -14.97 6.60
C GLY A 56 -33.50 -14.36 7.57
N LEU A 57 -32.21 -14.44 7.23
CA LEU A 57 -31.23 -13.45 7.63
C LEU A 57 -31.58 -12.17 6.87
N ARG A 58 -32.29 -11.26 7.54
CA ARG A 58 -32.36 -9.86 7.11
C ARG A 58 -30.94 -9.32 7.19
N LEU A 59 -30.35 -9.02 6.04
CA LEU A 59 -29.22 -8.08 5.95
C LEU A 59 -29.78 -6.70 6.32
N PRO A 60 -29.37 -6.07 7.43
CA PRO A 60 -29.73 -4.69 7.69
C PRO A 60 -28.83 -3.76 6.85
N ASN A 61 -29.25 -2.50 6.68
CA ASN A 61 -28.72 -1.47 5.77
C ASN A 61 -29.02 -1.62 4.27
N ARG A 62 -30.32 -1.64 3.92
CA ARG A 62 -30.77 -1.08 2.63
C ARG A 62 -31.35 0.32 2.86
N LEU A 63 -30.54 1.34 2.64
CA LEU A 63 -31.07 2.62 2.16
C LEU A 63 -31.82 2.35 0.85
N GLN A 64 -32.98 2.98 0.65
CA GLN A 64 -33.77 2.76 -0.56
C GLN A 64 -32.98 3.25 -1.76
N VAL A 65 -32.82 2.39 -2.78
CA VAL A 65 -32.14 2.75 -4.04
C VAL A 65 -32.94 3.86 -4.70
N LEU A 66 -32.41 5.09 -4.69
CA LEU A 66 -33.14 6.28 -5.13
C LEU A 66 -33.33 6.37 -6.65
N GLU A 67 -32.62 5.60 -7.46
CA GLU A 67 -32.95 5.35 -8.87
C GLU A 67 -32.04 4.23 -9.40
N THR A 68 -32.41 3.59 -10.51
CA THR A 68 -31.52 2.64 -11.19
C THR A 68 -30.72 3.41 -12.23
N PRO A 69 -29.44 3.75 -12.01
CA PRO A 69 -28.68 4.50 -13.00
C PRO A 69 -28.50 3.67 -14.27
N GLU A 70 -28.60 4.32 -15.43
CA GLU A 70 -28.28 3.72 -16.72
C GLU A 70 -26.77 3.41 -16.78
N ALA A 71 -26.43 2.12 -16.85
CA ALA A 71 -25.05 1.68 -16.96
C ALA A 71 -24.51 1.98 -18.37
N THR A 72 -23.51 2.85 -18.47
CA THR A 72 -22.80 3.13 -19.73
C THR A 72 -21.43 2.47 -19.70
N GLN A 73 -21.08 1.75 -20.78
CA GLN A 73 -19.77 1.15 -20.96
C GLN A 73 -18.75 2.27 -21.19
N ILE A 74 -17.66 2.31 -20.41
CA ILE A 74 -16.61 3.32 -20.56
C ILE A 74 -15.23 2.69 -20.76
N ASP A 75 -14.44 3.30 -21.65
CA ASP A 75 -13.01 3.05 -21.86
C ASP A 75 -12.20 3.91 -20.88
N ALA A 76 -12.28 3.62 -19.57
CA ALA A 76 -11.41 4.24 -18.59
C ALA A 76 -10.13 3.39 -18.43
N LYS A 77 -8.95 4.00 -18.56
CA LYS A 77 -7.72 3.43 -18.00
C LYS A 77 -7.83 3.52 -16.47
N LEU A 78 -8.36 2.49 -15.83
CA LEU A 78 -8.32 2.37 -14.37
C LEU A 78 -6.87 2.26 -13.92
N ASP A 79 -6.48 3.10 -12.96
CA ASP A 79 -5.31 2.82 -12.13
C ASP A 79 -5.80 1.93 -10.99
N LEU A 80 -5.81 0.62 -11.23
CA LEU A 80 -6.34 -0.35 -10.28
C LEU A 80 -5.70 -0.23 -8.89
N SER A 81 -4.42 0.16 -8.80
CA SER A 81 -3.71 0.34 -7.53
C SER A 81 -4.21 1.54 -6.73
N ALA A 82 -4.61 2.59 -7.44
CA ALA A 82 -5.17 3.81 -6.89
C ALA A 82 -6.63 3.67 -6.47
N ASP A 83 -7.41 2.99 -7.31
CA ASP A 83 -8.86 2.90 -7.22
C ASP A 83 -9.30 1.85 -6.18
N LEU A 84 -8.40 0.95 -5.78
CA LEU A 84 -8.62 -0.07 -4.74
C LEU A 84 -8.18 0.36 -3.34
N ARG A 85 -7.54 1.53 -3.17
CA ARG A 85 -7.22 2.04 -1.82
C ARG A 85 -8.50 2.49 -1.12
N PRO A 86 -8.66 2.22 0.19
CA PRO A 86 -9.75 2.79 0.97
C PRO A 86 -9.78 4.31 0.81
N ALA A 87 -10.94 4.89 0.55
CA ALA A 87 -11.06 6.33 0.29
C ALA A 87 -10.51 7.17 1.45
N SER A 88 -10.69 6.68 2.68
CA SER A 88 -10.22 7.25 3.93
C SER A 88 -8.75 7.01 4.26
N GLU A 89 -8.00 6.25 3.44
CA GLU A 89 -6.54 6.10 3.58
C GLU A 89 -5.81 7.39 3.14
N LYS A 90 -6.46 8.25 2.35
CA LYS A 90 -5.91 9.52 1.87
C LYS A 90 -5.54 10.46 3.03
N GLU A 91 -4.44 11.22 2.85
CA GLU A 91 -3.97 12.23 3.81
C GLU A 91 -5.01 13.32 4.10
N GLN A 92 -5.74 13.76 3.06
CA GLN A 92 -6.78 14.79 3.17
C GLN A 92 -8.14 14.16 2.84
N TYR A 93 -8.81 13.64 3.86
CA TYR A 93 -10.14 13.05 3.71
C TYR A 93 -11.22 14.05 4.16
N THR A 94 -11.96 14.58 3.20
CA THR A 94 -12.92 15.66 3.41
C THR A 94 -14.33 15.15 3.69
N GLU A 95 -15.23 16.06 4.10
CA GLU A 95 -16.66 15.78 4.19
C GLU A 95 -17.26 15.34 2.84
N GLU A 96 -16.80 15.93 1.74
CA GLU A 96 -17.25 15.54 0.39
C GLU A 96 -16.75 14.13 0.03
N ASP A 97 -15.53 13.77 0.43
CA ASP A 97 -15.02 12.41 0.25
C ASP A 97 -15.83 11.40 1.09
N ALA A 98 -16.21 11.76 2.31
CA ALA A 98 -17.09 10.96 3.16
C ALA A 98 -18.46 10.77 2.52
N LEU A 99 -19.08 11.86 2.03
CA LEU A 99 -20.37 11.81 1.35
C LEU A 99 -20.32 10.92 0.12
N MET A 100 -19.31 11.11 -0.74
CA MET A 100 -19.10 10.32 -1.94
C MET A 100 -18.85 8.85 -1.59
N ASN A 101 -18.05 8.56 -0.56
CA ASN A 101 -17.79 7.20 -0.11
C ASN A 101 -19.10 6.53 0.34
N GLN A 102 -19.86 7.16 1.24
CA GLN A 102 -21.15 6.65 1.71
C GLN A 102 -22.15 6.44 0.56
N TYR A 103 -22.16 7.35 -0.42
CA TYR A 103 -22.97 7.20 -1.61
C TYR A 103 -22.56 5.96 -2.43
N ARG A 104 -21.24 5.75 -2.62
CA ARG A 104 -20.70 4.58 -3.34
C ARG A 104 -20.97 3.25 -2.64
N LYS A 105 -21.08 3.22 -1.31
CA LYS A 105 -21.42 2.00 -0.55
C LYS A 105 -22.75 1.38 -0.98
N GLN A 106 -23.70 2.17 -1.48
CA GLN A 106 -24.98 1.70 -2.02
C GLN A 106 -24.83 0.83 -3.28
N TYR A 107 -23.67 0.92 -3.93
CA TYR A 107 -23.33 0.22 -5.17
C TYR A 107 -22.33 -0.92 -4.94
N ARG A 108 -22.03 -1.30 -3.69
CA ARG A 108 -21.15 -2.43 -3.40
C ARG A 108 -21.60 -3.70 -4.13
N LEU A 109 -20.64 -4.38 -4.76
CA LEU A 109 -20.86 -5.65 -5.45
C LEU A 109 -21.37 -6.69 -4.47
N ASN A 110 -22.46 -7.38 -4.79
CA ASN A 110 -22.95 -8.42 -3.89
C ASN A 110 -22.06 -9.65 -4.04
N PHE A 111 -21.45 -10.11 -2.95
CA PHE A 111 -20.73 -11.39 -2.92
C PHE A 111 -21.51 -12.39 -2.07
N ILE A 112 -21.47 -13.66 -2.45
CA ILE A 112 -21.97 -14.79 -1.68
C ILE A 112 -20.76 -15.55 -1.15
N LYS A 113 -20.84 -16.00 0.11
CA LYS A 113 -19.81 -16.87 0.69
C LYS A 113 -19.84 -18.24 0.01
N ASP A 114 -18.70 -18.68 -0.50
CA ASP A 114 -18.45 -20.00 -1.07
C ASP A 114 -17.22 -20.62 -0.40
N GLY A 115 -17.46 -21.49 0.58
CA GLY A 115 -16.42 -22.01 1.47
C GLY A 115 -15.73 -20.89 2.27
N ASP A 116 -14.40 -20.81 2.14
CA ASP A 116 -13.55 -19.77 2.74
C ASP A 116 -13.35 -18.55 1.83
N SER A 117 -14.00 -18.52 0.66
CA SER A 117 -13.88 -17.44 -0.33
C SER A 117 -15.21 -16.71 -0.55
N PHE A 118 -15.15 -15.48 -1.05
CA PHE A 118 -16.31 -14.72 -1.49
C PHE A 118 -16.36 -14.71 -3.01
N VAL A 119 -17.47 -15.21 -3.59
CA VAL A 119 -17.71 -15.20 -5.04
C VAL A 119 -18.79 -14.19 -5.38
N LEU A 120 -18.64 -13.51 -6.51
CA LEU A 120 -19.61 -12.52 -6.95
C LEU A 120 -20.99 -13.18 -7.12
N ASP A 121 -22.02 -12.57 -6.53
CA ASP A 121 -23.42 -12.95 -6.72
C ASP A 121 -23.84 -12.57 -8.14
N THR A 122 -23.56 -13.43 -9.11
CA THR A 122 -23.93 -13.21 -10.52
C THR A 122 -25.43 -13.21 -10.75
N SER A 123 -26.25 -13.52 -9.73
CA SER A 123 -27.72 -13.39 -9.80
C SER A 123 -28.19 -11.94 -9.64
N LYS A 124 -27.31 -11.04 -9.17
CA LYS A 124 -27.57 -9.61 -9.05
C LYS A 124 -26.76 -8.83 -10.09
N PRO A 125 -27.30 -7.72 -10.62
CA PRO A 125 -26.53 -6.86 -11.50
C PRO A 125 -25.31 -6.31 -10.74
N VAL A 126 -24.15 -6.38 -11.39
CA VAL A 126 -22.93 -5.70 -11.00
C VAL A 126 -23.23 -4.21 -11.00
N LYS A 127 -23.24 -3.62 -9.82
CA LYS A 127 -23.35 -2.18 -9.64
C LYS A 127 -21.92 -1.66 -9.49
N LEU A 128 -21.43 -0.92 -10.47
CA LEU A 128 -20.15 -0.22 -10.37
C LEU A 128 -20.45 1.25 -10.65
N MET A 129 -19.96 2.12 -9.79
CA MET A 129 -20.15 3.55 -9.92
C MET A 129 -18.78 4.22 -9.86
N LEU A 130 -18.42 4.85 -10.98
CA LEU A 130 -17.13 5.51 -11.14
C LEU A 130 -17.25 7.00 -10.82
N GLU A 131 -16.12 7.59 -10.45
CA GLU A 131 -16.02 9.02 -10.18
C GLU A 131 -16.43 9.84 -11.42
N GLY A 132 -17.38 10.76 -11.25
CA GLY A 132 -17.97 11.55 -12.35
C GLY A 132 -19.28 11.00 -12.95
N GLN A 133 -19.74 9.82 -12.53
CA GLN A 133 -21.07 9.31 -12.89
C GLN A 133 -22.18 9.74 -11.93
N VAL A 134 -21.82 10.36 -10.80
CA VAL A 134 -22.78 10.85 -9.82
C VAL A 134 -23.13 12.29 -10.13
N SER A 135 -24.43 12.56 -10.34
CA SER A 135 -24.90 13.93 -10.51
C SER A 135 -24.86 14.69 -9.18
N GLN A 136 -24.61 16.00 -9.23
CA GLN A 136 -24.64 16.84 -8.03
C GLN A 136 -26.02 16.79 -7.35
N GLU A 137 -27.10 16.74 -8.14
CA GLU A 137 -28.47 16.62 -7.62
C GLU A 137 -28.66 15.33 -6.82
N SER A 138 -28.10 14.21 -7.28
CA SER A 138 -28.14 12.93 -6.56
C SER A 138 -27.34 12.96 -5.26
N LEU A 139 -26.17 13.63 -5.25
CA LEU A 139 -25.37 13.80 -4.04
C LEU A 139 -26.05 14.73 -3.02
N ASP A 140 -26.65 15.82 -3.48
CA ASP A 140 -27.34 16.77 -2.62
C ASP A 140 -28.60 16.13 -1.99
N ALA A 141 -29.34 15.35 -2.77
CA ALA A 141 -30.47 14.56 -2.26
C ALA A 141 -30.03 13.52 -1.22
N PHE A 142 -28.91 12.84 -1.47
CA PHE A 142 -28.35 11.87 -0.52
C PHE A 142 -27.83 12.55 0.75
N ARG A 143 -27.17 13.70 0.63
CA ARG A 143 -26.75 14.51 1.78
C ARG A 143 -27.95 14.88 2.65
N ALA A 144 -29.06 15.32 2.05
CA ALA A 144 -30.27 15.63 2.80
C ALA A 144 -30.85 14.42 3.55
N GLU A 145 -30.73 13.20 2.99
CA GLU A 145 -31.12 11.97 3.69
C GLU A 145 -30.22 11.69 4.90
N LEU A 146 -28.91 11.87 4.76
CA LEU A 146 -27.95 11.72 5.86
C LEU A 146 -28.13 12.77 6.95
N GLU A 147 -28.39 14.02 6.57
CA GLU A 147 -28.72 15.11 7.50
C GLU A 147 -29.95 14.80 8.34
N GLN A 148 -30.97 14.19 7.74
CA GLN A 148 -32.23 13.88 8.42
C GLN A 148 -32.14 12.63 9.28
N ASN A 149 -31.47 11.57 8.79
CA ASN A 149 -31.58 10.22 9.36
C ASN A 149 -30.27 9.72 10.00
N GLY A 150 -29.14 10.37 9.73
CA GLY A 150 -27.81 9.85 10.05
C GLY A 150 -27.45 8.62 9.22
N LEU A 151 -26.31 8.01 9.56
CA LEU A 151 -25.88 6.70 9.03
C LEU A 151 -26.52 5.52 9.77
N GLY A 152 -27.23 5.80 10.87
CA GLY A 152 -27.81 4.81 11.75
C GLY A 152 -26.83 4.31 12.82
N ASP A 153 -27.36 3.50 13.73
CA ASP A 153 -26.62 3.05 14.90
C ASP A 153 -25.67 1.89 14.59
N GLU A 154 -25.98 1.06 13.59
CA GLU A 154 -25.20 -0.12 13.24
C GLU A 154 -23.85 0.24 12.59
N ILE A 155 -22.84 -0.59 12.85
CA ILE A 155 -21.52 -0.47 12.21
C ILE A 155 -21.54 -1.19 10.87
N ASP A 156 -21.01 -0.53 9.85
CA ASP A 156 -20.83 -1.10 8.51
C ASP A 156 -19.61 -2.04 8.47
N TRP A 157 -19.70 -3.18 9.17
CA TRP A 157 -18.61 -4.17 9.27
C TRP A 157 -18.15 -4.67 7.91
N ARG A 158 -19.07 -4.79 6.96
CA ARG A 158 -18.74 -5.16 5.59
C ARG A 158 -17.79 -4.12 4.96
N GLY A 159 -18.04 -2.83 5.20
CA GLY A 159 -17.17 -1.77 4.74
C GLY A 159 -15.81 -1.79 5.38
N VAL A 160 -15.76 -2.01 6.69
CA VAL A 160 -14.50 -2.17 7.41
C VAL A 160 -13.70 -3.35 6.84
N GLU A 161 -14.36 -4.47 6.54
CA GLU A 161 -13.71 -5.65 5.96
C GLU A 161 -13.15 -5.34 4.57
N GLU A 162 -13.98 -4.79 3.68
CA GLU A 162 -13.59 -4.41 2.31
C GLU A 162 -12.43 -3.41 2.26
N ASP A 163 -12.31 -2.53 3.25
CA ASP A 163 -11.19 -1.58 3.32
C ASP A 163 -9.93 -2.22 3.92
N TRP A 164 -10.06 -3.22 4.80
CA TRP A 164 -8.93 -3.87 5.48
C TRP A 164 -8.33 -5.06 4.71
N ILE A 165 -8.99 -5.58 3.67
CA ILE A 165 -8.43 -6.66 2.83
C ILE A 165 -7.20 -6.25 1.98
N HIS A 166 -6.85 -4.96 1.95
CA HIS A 166 -5.74 -4.42 1.13
C HIS A 166 -4.66 -3.75 2.00
N MET A 167 -4.35 -4.42 3.13
CA MET A 167 -3.31 -4.01 4.06
C MET A 167 -1.95 -4.67 3.79
N ASP A 168 -1.83 -5.47 2.73
CA ASP A 168 -0.58 -6.14 2.40
C ASP A 168 0.52 -5.15 1.94
N ILE A 169 1.77 -5.43 2.35
CA ILE A 169 2.96 -4.67 1.98
C ILE A 169 3.81 -5.45 0.98
N ARG A 170 4.11 -4.80 -0.14
CA ARG A 170 4.85 -5.30 -1.29
C ARG A 170 5.79 -4.22 -1.80
N PHE A 171 6.72 -4.59 -2.68
CA PHE A 171 7.64 -3.62 -3.28
C PHE A 171 6.95 -2.47 -4.04
N ASP A 172 5.77 -2.70 -4.62
CA ASP A 172 5.03 -1.69 -5.38
C ASP A 172 4.24 -0.72 -4.49
N ASN A 173 4.15 -0.98 -3.19
CA ASN A 173 3.46 -0.11 -2.23
C ASN A 173 4.24 0.11 -0.92
N ALA A 174 5.53 -0.26 -0.87
CA ALA A 174 6.38 -0.19 0.33
C ALA A 174 6.40 1.20 0.98
N GLU A 175 6.40 2.26 0.16
CA GLU A 175 6.31 3.66 0.60
C GLU A 175 5.03 4.00 1.38
N SER A 176 3.98 3.17 1.28
CA SER A 176 2.70 3.39 1.97
C SER A 176 2.60 2.69 3.32
N PHE A 177 3.65 2.01 3.79
CA PHE A 177 3.63 1.27 5.06
C PHE A 177 3.13 2.12 6.24
N GLU A 178 3.76 3.26 6.51
CA GLU A 178 3.36 4.16 7.60
C GLU A 178 1.90 4.61 7.48
N GLN A 179 1.52 5.06 6.27
CA GLN A 179 0.16 5.51 5.98
C GLN A 179 -0.88 4.40 6.24
N LYS A 180 -0.57 3.16 5.86
CA LYS A 180 -1.45 2.00 6.07
C LYS A 180 -1.52 1.60 7.54
N ALA A 181 -0.39 1.63 8.24
CA ALA A 181 -0.33 1.36 9.68
C ALA A 181 -1.14 2.40 10.47
N ASP A 182 -0.97 3.69 10.17
CA ASP A 182 -1.75 4.78 10.78
C ASP A 182 -3.24 4.64 10.44
N TYR A 183 -3.56 4.33 9.19
CA TYR A 183 -4.94 4.12 8.75
C TYR A 183 -5.62 2.99 9.54
N LEU A 184 -4.98 1.82 9.62
CA LEU A 184 -5.50 0.67 10.35
C LEU A 184 -5.67 0.98 11.85
N ALA A 185 -4.62 1.54 12.48
CA ALA A 185 -4.59 1.84 13.90
C ALA A 185 -5.61 2.92 14.32
N SER A 186 -5.68 4.03 13.60
CA SER A 186 -6.62 5.11 13.90
C SER A 186 -8.08 4.69 13.71
N ARG A 187 -8.36 3.88 12.68
CA ARG A 187 -9.72 3.37 12.46
C ARG A 187 -10.13 2.34 13.50
N TYR A 188 -9.20 1.49 13.93
CA TYR A 188 -9.41 0.61 15.08
C TYR A 188 -9.77 1.42 16.34
N ALA A 189 -8.99 2.45 16.68
CA ALA A 189 -9.22 3.28 17.86
C ALA A 189 -10.60 3.96 17.84
N VAL A 190 -10.99 4.55 16.70
CA VAL A 190 -12.31 5.19 16.53
C VAL A 190 -13.46 4.19 16.63
N LEU A 191 -13.33 3.01 16.02
CA LEU A 191 -14.35 1.97 16.12
C LEU A 191 -14.46 1.46 17.56
N LYS A 192 -13.34 1.28 18.25
CA LYS A 192 -13.30 0.85 19.66
C LYS A 192 -14.01 1.85 20.56
N ASP A 193 -13.68 3.14 20.45
CA ASP A 193 -14.31 4.22 21.21
C ASP A 193 -15.82 4.29 20.95
N ARG A 194 -16.22 4.23 19.67
CA ARG A 194 -17.64 4.18 19.29
C ARG A 194 -18.36 2.98 19.89
N ILE A 195 -17.76 1.79 19.83
CA ILE A 195 -18.39 0.57 20.34
C ILE A 195 -18.59 0.68 21.86
N GLN A 196 -17.58 1.16 22.58
CA GLN A 196 -17.61 1.32 24.03
C GLN A 196 -18.61 2.39 24.49
N SER A 197 -18.81 3.45 23.71
CA SER A 197 -19.76 4.52 24.02
C SER A 197 -21.20 4.19 23.63
N GLN A 198 -21.40 3.44 22.55
CA GLN A 198 -22.72 3.22 21.95
C GLN A 198 -23.40 1.92 22.40
N TYR A 199 -22.64 0.88 22.74
CA TYR A 199 -23.18 -0.44 23.08
C TYR A 199 -22.96 -0.82 24.55
N SER A 200 -23.78 -1.74 25.05
CA SER A 200 -23.65 -2.30 26.40
C SER A 200 -24.08 -3.77 26.44
N GLY A 201 -23.65 -4.50 27.46
CA GLY A 201 -24.00 -5.91 27.66
C GLY A 201 -23.53 -6.80 26.51
N GLU A 202 -24.34 -7.80 26.16
CA GLU A 202 -23.98 -8.80 25.13
C GLU A 202 -23.68 -8.17 23.76
N LYS A 203 -24.35 -7.07 23.39
CA LYS A 203 -24.08 -6.40 22.12
C LYS A 203 -22.70 -5.73 22.13
N LEU A 204 -22.26 -5.14 23.24
CA LEU A 204 -20.91 -4.60 23.37
C LEU A 204 -19.86 -5.69 23.12
N ASP A 205 -20.03 -6.85 23.76
CA ASP A 205 -19.11 -7.97 23.63
C ASP A 205 -19.03 -8.50 22.19
N GLN A 206 -20.17 -8.60 21.50
CA GLN A 206 -20.25 -9.06 20.11
C GLN A 206 -19.58 -8.09 19.12
N GLU A 207 -19.86 -6.79 19.24
CA GLU A 207 -19.29 -5.76 18.37
C GLU A 207 -17.77 -5.64 18.60
N MET A 208 -17.33 -5.68 19.86
CA MET A 208 -15.91 -5.67 20.21
C MET A 208 -15.18 -6.92 19.69
N GLN A 209 -15.77 -8.11 19.85
CA GLN A 209 -15.19 -9.35 19.31
C GLN A 209 -15.03 -9.28 17.78
N THR A 210 -16.00 -8.67 17.09
CA THR A 210 -15.94 -8.46 15.64
C THR A 210 -14.78 -7.54 15.28
N LEU A 211 -14.65 -6.39 15.96
CA LEU A 211 -13.54 -5.45 15.76
C LEU A 211 -12.18 -6.12 15.95
N GLU A 212 -11.98 -6.77 17.10
CA GLU A 212 -10.71 -7.40 17.48
C GLU A 212 -10.31 -8.50 16.48
N SER A 213 -11.27 -9.32 16.03
CA SER A 213 -11.00 -10.36 15.04
C SER A 213 -10.58 -9.80 13.69
N MET A 214 -11.22 -8.71 13.24
CA MET A 214 -10.90 -8.09 11.95
C MET A 214 -9.56 -7.36 12.02
N TYR A 215 -9.29 -6.66 13.12
CA TYR A 215 -8.05 -5.93 13.33
C TYR A 215 -6.86 -6.89 13.43
N ALA A 216 -6.98 -7.96 14.22
CA ALA A 216 -5.95 -8.98 14.32
C ALA A 216 -5.62 -9.58 12.94
N LYS A 217 -6.63 -9.92 12.14
CA LYS A 217 -6.43 -10.46 10.78
C LYS A 217 -5.68 -9.46 9.88
N ALA A 218 -6.13 -8.21 9.82
CA ALA A 218 -5.52 -7.19 8.98
C ALA A 218 -4.07 -6.87 9.41
N LYS A 219 -3.83 -6.81 10.72
CA LYS A 219 -2.51 -6.61 11.31
C LYS A 219 -1.54 -7.75 10.97
N GLU A 220 -1.97 -8.99 11.13
CA GLU A 220 -1.17 -10.17 10.79
C GLU A 220 -0.88 -10.23 9.28
N GLU A 221 -1.86 -9.91 8.43
CA GLU A 221 -1.66 -9.85 6.97
C GLU A 221 -0.63 -8.79 6.56
N MET A 222 -0.66 -7.61 7.19
CA MET A 222 0.37 -6.56 6.98
C MET A 222 1.76 -7.03 7.41
N ALA A 223 1.87 -7.67 8.59
CA ALA A 223 3.15 -8.16 9.11
C ALA A 223 3.71 -9.33 8.28
N ASP A 224 2.88 -10.30 7.92
CA ASP A 224 3.27 -11.47 7.12
C ASP A 224 3.71 -11.06 5.71
N SER A 225 2.97 -10.15 5.07
CA SER A 225 3.33 -9.65 3.75
C SER A 225 4.59 -8.79 3.77
N TYR A 226 4.77 -7.93 4.78
CA TYR A 226 6.00 -7.17 4.95
C TYR A 226 7.20 -8.12 5.10
N ALA A 227 7.10 -9.11 5.99
CA ALA A 227 8.14 -10.10 6.22
C ALA A 227 8.44 -10.92 4.96
N GLY A 228 7.41 -11.41 4.26
CA GLY A 228 7.55 -12.22 3.05
C GLY A 228 8.07 -11.46 1.83
N ASN A 229 7.93 -10.13 1.78
CA ASN A 229 8.40 -9.32 0.65
C ASN A 229 9.72 -8.59 0.97
N ILE A 230 9.72 -7.78 2.04
CA ILE A 230 10.83 -6.92 2.43
C ILE A 230 11.83 -7.71 3.28
N GLY A 231 11.34 -8.44 4.27
CA GLY A 231 12.17 -9.26 5.14
C GLY A 231 12.95 -10.33 4.38
N GLU A 232 12.26 -11.17 3.60
CA GLU A 232 12.88 -12.21 2.77
C GLU A 232 13.85 -11.65 1.73
N PHE A 233 13.66 -10.41 1.28
CA PHE A 233 14.63 -9.76 0.41
C PHE A 233 15.98 -9.54 1.11
N TYR A 234 15.96 -9.03 2.34
CA TYR A 234 17.17 -8.87 3.14
C TYR A 234 17.77 -10.21 3.55
N GLU A 235 16.96 -11.23 3.85
CA GLU A 235 17.47 -12.60 4.04
C GLU A 235 18.17 -13.12 2.77
N GLY A 236 17.59 -12.84 1.60
CA GLY A 236 18.19 -13.12 0.29
C GLY A 236 19.51 -12.38 0.05
N LEU A 237 19.75 -11.28 0.77
CA LEU A 237 21.01 -10.53 0.84
C LEU A 237 21.89 -10.96 2.03
N GLY A 238 21.62 -12.09 2.67
CA GLY A 238 22.47 -12.68 3.71
C GLY A 238 22.12 -12.27 5.14
N GLN A 239 21.07 -11.48 5.35
CA GLN A 239 20.63 -11.03 6.68
C GLN A 239 19.69 -12.06 7.33
N SER A 240 20.25 -13.20 7.73
CA SER A 240 19.47 -14.30 8.32
C SER A 240 18.65 -13.84 9.53
N GLY A 241 17.35 -14.14 9.55
CA GLY A 241 16.44 -13.78 10.64
C GLY A 241 15.77 -12.41 10.49
N ALA A 242 16.19 -11.61 9.50
CA ALA A 242 15.61 -10.29 9.25
C ALA A 242 14.09 -10.36 9.03
N ALA A 243 13.58 -11.39 8.34
CA ALA A 243 12.15 -11.52 8.09
C ALA A 243 11.33 -11.67 9.38
N GLY A 244 11.80 -12.50 10.32
CA GLY A 244 11.13 -12.69 11.60
C GLY A 244 11.17 -11.41 12.47
N GLU A 245 12.33 -10.78 12.56
CA GLU A 245 12.51 -9.55 13.36
C GLU A 245 11.68 -8.38 12.81
N MET A 246 11.62 -8.23 11.48
CA MET A 246 10.79 -7.22 10.83
C MET A 246 9.30 -7.51 11.05
N ARG A 247 8.86 -8.78 10.97
CA ARG A 247 7.48 -9.18 11.25
C ARG A 247 7.04 -8.74 12.64
N GLU A 248 7.84 -9.08 13.66
CA GLU A 248 7.58 -8.74 15.05
C GLU A 248 7.56 -7.21 15.25
N SER A 249 8.46 -6.50 14.58
CA SER A 249 8.52 -5.04 14.64
C SER A 249 7.30 -4.39 13.99
N VAL A 250 6.79 -4.92 12.87
CA VAL A 250 5.55 -4.43 12.23
C VAL A 250 4.35 -4.61 13.16
N LEU A 251 4.20 -5.78 13.78
CA LEU A 251 3.13 -6.03 14.76
C LEU A 251 3.19 -5.02 15.90
N ALA A 252 4.38 -4.83 16.49
CA ALA A 252 4.59 -3.91 17.60
C ALA A 252 4.34 -2.44 17.20
N ALA A 253 4.72 -2.04 15.98
CA ALA A 253 4.47 -0.68 15.48
C ALA A 253 2.97 -0.41 15.30
N ILE A 254 2.22 -1.36 14.74
CA ILE A 254 0.76 -1.23 14.53
C ILE A 254 0.02 -1.19 15.88
N ASP A 255 0.40 -2.05 16.83
CA ASP A 255 -0.18 -2.05 18.18
C ASP A 255 0.15 -0.75 18.93
N GLY A 256 1.41 -0.30 18.87
CA GLY A 256 1.84 0.96 19.49
C GLY A 256 1.09 2.18 18.95
N LYS A 257 0.84 2.23 17.63
CA LYS A 257 0.01 3.28 17.01
C LYS A 257 -1.43 3.20 17.49
N ALA A 258 -2.01 2.01 17.57
CA ALA A 258 -3.39 1.82 18.02
C ALA A 258 -3.59 2.26 19.48
N ASP A 259 -2.63 1.94 20.35
CA ASP A 259 -2.60 2.39 21.74
C ASP A 259 -2.46 3.91 21.82
N ALA A 260 -1.56 4.51 21.04
CA ALA A 260 -1.36 5.97 21.01
C ALA A 260 -2.63 6.71 20.55
N TYR A 261 -3.30 6.24 19.49
CA TYR A 261 -4.56 6.82 19.04
C TYR A 261 -5.69 6.66 20.06
N SER A 262 -5.76 5.51 20.73
CA SER A 262 -6.77 5.27 21.77
C SER A 262 -6.54 6.20 22.98
N ALA A 263 -5.31 6.34 23.45
CA ALA A 263 -4.96 7.26 24.53
C ALA A 263 -5.27 8.72 24.17
N TYR A 264 -5.03 9.12 22.92
CA TYR A 264 -5.38 10.45 22.45
C TYR A 264 -6.88 10.73 22.54
N LEU A 265 -7.73 9.76 22.19
CA LEU A 265 -9.18 9.87 22.29
C LEU A 265 -9.69 9.95 23.74
N GLU A 266 -8.99 9.33 24.70
CA GLU A 266 -9.34 9.44 26.13
C GLU A 266 -9.13 10.87 26.66
N GLU A 267 -8.16 11.60 26.11
CA GLU A 267 -7.79 12.95 26.54
C GLU A 267 -8.43 14.06 25.69
N ASN A 268 -8.84 13.76 24.45
CA ASN A 268 -9.28 14.74 23.47
C ASN A 268 -10.59 14.32 22.79
N ASP A 269 -11.61 15.17 22.90
CA ASP A 269 -12.89 14.98 22.20
C ASP A 269 -12.82 15.51 20.77
N ILE A 270 -12.41 14.64 19.83
CA ILE A 270 -12.38 14.96 18.39
C ILE A 270 -13.78 15.10 17.76
N TYR A 271 -14.85 14.76 18.50
CA TYR A 271 -16.23 14.87 18.03
C TYR A 271 -16.83 16.24 18.37
N ALA A 272 -16.25 16.96 19.35
CA ALA A 272 -16.75 18.25 19.83
C ALA A 272 -16.84 19.31 18.74
N ASP A 273 -15.92 19.28 17.77
CA ASP A 273 -15.85 20.28 16.68
C ASP A 273 -17.00 20.15 15.67
N ILE A 274 -17.69 19.00 15.63
CA ILE A 274 -18.83 18.75 14.76
C ILE A 274 -20.11 19.22 15.48
N THR A 275 -20.33 20.54 15.45
CA THR A 275 -21.49 21.20 16.10
C THR A 275 -22.65 21.49 15.16
N ASP A 276 -22.40 21.53 13.85
CA ASP A 276 -23.44 21.79 12.84
C ASP A 276 -24.46 20.63 12.82
N PRO A 277 -25.77 20.89 13.00
CA PRO A 277 -26.81 19.88 12.93
C PRO A 277 -26.81 19.08 11.60
N SER A 278 -26.48 19.73 10.48
CA SER A 278 -26.40 19.07 9.16
C SER A 278 -25.22 18.09 9.04
N LYS A 279 -24.24 18.18 9.94
CA LYS A 279 -23.00 17.38 9.87
C LYS A 279 -22.94 16.27 10.91
N GLN A 280 -23.99 16.09 11.72
CA GLN A 280 -23.96 15.11 12.81
C GLN A 280 -23.76 13.67 12.31
N TRP A 281 -24.16 13.35 11.08
CA TRP A 281 -23.92 12.04 10.48
C TRP A 281 -22.43 11.70 10.34
N LEU A 282 -21.54 12.69 10.25
CA LEU A 282 -20.08 12.48 10.17
C LEU A 282 -19.51 11.84 11.44
N LYS A 283 -20.14 12.06 12.61
CA LYS A 283 -19.74 11.39 13.86
C LYS A 283 -19.93 9.87 13.80
N GLN A 284 -20.82 9.40 12.92
CA GLN A 284 -21.10 7.99 12.68
C GLN A 284 -20.28 7.42 11.52
N ASP A 285 -19.51 8.25 10.81
CA ASP A 285 -18.62 7.81 9.74
C ASP A 285 -17.23 7.52 10.32
N ASP A 286 -16.94 6.23 10.52
CA ASP A 286 -15.69 5.77 11.14
C ASP A 286 -14.45 6.12 10.31
N GLY A 287 -14.55 6.13 8.97
CA GLY A 287 -13.45 6.53 8.10
C GLY A 287 -13.14 8.02 8.20
N TYR A 288 -14.17 8.86 8.28
CA TYR A 288 -14.03 10.30 8.49
C TYR A 288 -13.46 10.61 9.88
N MET A 289 -14.01 10.01 10.93
CA MET A 289 -13.53 10.24 12.30
C MET A 289 -12.09 9.76 12.48
N ALA A 290 -11.70 8.63 11.86
CA ALA A 290 -10.31 8.17 11.87
C ALA A 290 -9.37 9.15 11.15
N ALA A 291 -9.81 9.77 10.04
CA ALA A 291 -9.03 10.80 9.37
C ALA A 291 -8.86 12.05 10.25
N ARG A 292 -9.93 12.50 10.91
CA ARG A 292 -9.87 13.64 11.86
C ARG A 292 -8.94 13.35 13.04
N LEU A 293 -8.96 12.11 13.55
CA LEU A 293 -8.04 11.68 14.59
C LEU A 293 -6.59 11.80 14.14
N ARG A 294 -6.24 11.30 12.94
CA ARG A 294 -4.88 11.41 12.40
C ARG A 294 -4.45 12.86 12.20
N GLU A 295 -5.32 13.71 11.65
CA GLU A 295 -5.06 15.14 11.49
C GLU A 295 -4.82 15.84 12.84
N SER A 296 -5.65 15.52 13.84
CA SER A 296 -5.59 16.11 15.17
C SER A 296 -4.31 15.73 15.92
N VAL A 297 -3.93 14.45 15.87
CA VAL A 297 -2.65 13.97 16.41
C VAL A 297 -1.46 14.63 15.70
N ALA A 298 -1.47 14.68 14.36
CA ALA A 298 -0.39 15.32 13.61
C ALA A 298 -0.23 16.82 13.95
N ALA A 299 -1.36 17.52 14.15
CA ALA A 299 -1.34 18.92 14.59
C ALA A 299 -0.77 19.07 16.01
N ALA A 300 -1.14 18.19 16.94
CA ALA A 300 -0.61 18.18 18.30
C ALA A 300 0.91 17.87 18.32
N SER A 301 1.36 16.90 17.53
CA SER A 301 2.79 16.58 17.36
C SER A 301 3.60 17.75 16.83
N ALA A 302 3.04 18.53 15.89
CA ALA A 302 3.69 19.72 15.36
C ALA A 302 3.70 20.91 16.33
N ALA A 303 2.72 21.01 17.23
CA ALA A 303 2.56 22.14 18.16
C ALA A 303 3.37 21.98 19.45
N ASP A 304 3.35 20.79 20.06
CA ASP A 304 3.90 20.56 21.40
C ASP A 304 5.13 19.65 21.42
N GLY A 305 5.65 19.27 20.25
CA GLY A 305 6.68 18.22 20.16
C GLY A 305 6.18 16.89 20.72
N PHE A 306 4.86 16.68 20.69
CA PHE A 306 4.20 15.46 21.08
C PHE A 306 4.56 14.39 20.05
N ALA A 307 5.76 13.83 20.15
CA ALA A 307 6.05 12.56 19.50
C ALA A 307 4.95 11.62 20.00
N ALA A 308 4.09 11.15 19.10
CA ALA A 308 3.25 10.00 19.39
C ALA A 308 4.23 8.95 19.90
N GLN A 309 4.23 8.74 21.22
CA GLN A 309 5.24 7.95 21.89
C GLN A 309 4.85 6.47 21.68
N ALA A 310 4.81 6.05 20.42
CA ALA A 310 4.56 4.70 20.01
C ALA A 310 5.92 4.03 19.82
N VAL A 311 6.59 3.73 20.93
CA VAL A 311 7.69 2.76 20.88
C VAL A 311 7.43 1.74 21.96
N SER A 312 6.99 0.56 21.53
CA SER A 312 7.35 -0.65 22.23
C SER A 312 8.87 -0.74 22.18
N ASP A 313 9.56 -0.30 23.24
CA ASP A 313 11.03 -0.39 23.41
C ASP A 313 11.58 -1.84 23.31
N SER A 314 10.71 -2.81 23.05
CA SER A 314 11.03 -4.23 22.93
C SER A 314 11.18 -4.71 21.48
N ALA A 315 10.70 -3.95 20.50
CA ALA A 315 10.79 -4.34 19.09
C ALA A 315 12.22 -4.15 18.54
N PRO A 316 12.72 -5.06 17.68
CA PRO A 316 14.02 -4.92 17.03
C PRO A 316 14.19 -3.63 16.21
N TYR A 317 13.11 -3.16 15.57
CA TYR A 317 13.10 -2.01 14.67
C TYR A 317 11.93 -1.08 14.98
N SER A 318 12.14 0.24 14.81
CA SER A 318 11.05 1.22 14.89
C SER A 318 10.18 1.22 13.63
N ALA A 319 9.06 1.96 13.66
CA ALA A 319 8.21 2.14 12.48
C ALA A 319 8.97 2.88 11.35
N GLU A 320 9.75 3.90 11.73
CA GLU A 320 10.61 4.68 10.83
C GLU A 320 11.71 3.80 10.20
N ASP A 321 12.34 2.93 11.00
CA ASP A 321 13.31 1.94 10.50
C ASP A 321 12.68 1.04 9.43
N LEU A 322 11.47 0.54 9.69
CA LEU A 322 10.74 -0.32 8.76
C LEU A 322 10.34 0.43 7.48
N ALA A 323 9.91 1.69 7.58
CA ALA A 323 9.59 2.51 6.43
C ALA A 323 10.82 2.75 5.54
N PHE A 324 11.97 3.02 6.17
CA PHE A 324 13.25 3.21 5.48
C PHE A 324 13.69 1.92 4.78
N ALA A 325 13.66 0.79 5.49
CA ALA A 325 14.01 -0.52 4.95
C ALA A 325 13.13 -0.91 3.76
N ALA A 326 11.82 -0.71 3.84
CA ALA A 326 10.90 -1.02 2.75
C ALA A 326 11.22 -0.20 1.49
N SER A 327 11.50 1.09 1.65
CA SER A 327 11.88 1.99 0.56
C SER A 327 13.20 1.58 -0.09
N MET A 328 14.20 1.24 0.72
CA MET A 328 15.50 0.77 0.22
C MET A 328 15.39 -0.58 -0.49
N ALA A 329 14.62 -1.51 0.06
CA ALA A 329 14.38 -2.81 -0.55
C ALA A 329 13.69 -2.67 -1.92
N GLN A 330 12.70 -1.76 -2.03
CA GLN A 330 12.07 -1.42 -3.31
C GLN A 330 13.09 -0.90 -4.33
N GLU A 331 13.95 0.04 -3.94
CA GLU A 331 14.98 0.61 -4.82
C GLU A 331 15.95 -0.47 -5.31
N LEU A 332 16.56 -1.23 -4.39
CA LEU A 332 17.56 -2.24 -4.71
C LEU A 332 16.96 -3.41 -5.52
N SER A 333 15.76 -3.87 -5.17
CA SER A 333 15.00 -4.88 -5.93
C SER A 333 14.70 -4.39 -7.34
N GLY A 334 14.32 -3.12 -7.51
CA GLY A 334 14.14 -2.48 -8.80
C GLY A 334 15.41 -2.49 -9.65
N GLN A 335 16.56 -2.13 -9.06
CA GLN A 335 17.86 -2.13 -9.73
C GLN A 335 18.30 -3.53 -10.16
N ILE A 336 18.06 -4.56 -9.33
CA ILE A 336 18.32 -5.96 -9.71
C ILE A 336 17.39 -6.37 -10.86
N LYS A 337 16.10 -6.05 -10.82
CA LYS A 337 15.14 -6.44 -11.88
C LYS A 337 15.43 -5.75 -13.21
N LYS A 338 15.85 -4.49 -13.18
CA LYS A 338 16.08 -3.65 -14.37
C LYS A 338 17.34 -2.80 -14.19
N PRO A 339 18.53 -3.40 -14.30
CA PRO A 339 19.76 -2.65 -14.09
C PRO A 339 19.95 -1.64 -15.24
N GLU A 340 20.13 -0.38 -14.87
CA GLU A 340 20.33 0.73 -15.82
C GLU A 340 21.76 0.83 -16.36
N TRP A 341 22.70 0.06 -15.81
CA TRP A 341 24.08 0.05 -16.30
C TRP A 341 24.15 -0.46 -17.74
N ASP A 342 24.84 0.32 -18.58
CA ASP A 342 25.02 -0.04 -19.98
C ASP A 342 25.92 -1.28 -20.11
N THR A 343 25.35 -2.30 -20.75
CA THR A 343 26.00 -3.59 -21.03
C THR A 343 26.22 -3.79 -22.52
N TYR A 344 25.84 -2.82 -23.37
CA TYR A 344 26.14 -2.81 -24.80
C TYR A 344 27.49 -2.17 -25.09
N GLU A 345 27.81 -1.05 -24.43
CA GLU A 345 29.09 -0.37 -24.62
C GLU A 345 30.27 -1.26 -24.21
N ILE A 346 31.25 -1.38 -25.12
CA ILE A 346 32.53 -2.03 -24.82
C ILE A 346 33.36 -1.05 -24.01
N LYS A 347 33.62 -1.39 -22.75
CA LYS A 347 34.45 -0.60 -21.84
C LYS A 347 35.80 -1.28 -21.63
N GLU A 348 36.86 -0.48 -21.55
CA GLU A 348 38.21 -0.99 -21.25
C GLU A 348 38.39 -1.38 -19.78
N SER A 349 37.48 -0.91 -18.90
CA SER A 349 37.56 -1.06 -17.45
C SER A 349 36.16 -1.03 -16.84
N ASP A 350 35.94 -1.85 -15.81
CA ASP A 350 34.73 -1.83 -14.98
C ASP A 350 34.91 -1.03 -13.68
N ALA A 351 36.02 -0.32 -13.50
CA ALA A 351 36.26 0.51 -12.32
C ALA A 351 35.24 1.64 -12.17
N ASP A 352 34.65 2.13 -13.26
CA ASP A 352 33.55 3.11 -13.21
C ASP A 352 32.28 2.54 -12.58
N LEU A 353 32.01 1.25 -12.77
CA LEU A 353 30.90 0.58 -12.11
C LEU A 353 31.15 0.47 -10.60
N GLY A 354 32.37 0.13 -10.18
CA GLY A 354 32.74 0.13 -8.77
C GLY A 354 32.63 1.52 -8.13
N ARG A 355 33.08 2.57 -8.83
CA ARG A 355 32.90 3.97 -8.39
C ARG A 355 31.43 4.38 -8.29
N TYR A 356 30.60 3.90 -9.22
CA TYR A 356 29.16 4.16 -9.20
C TYR A 356 28.50 3.53 -7.97
N LEU A 357 28.79 2.25 -7.68
CA LEU A 357 28.27 1.55 -6.52
C LEU A 357 28.76 2.15 -5.20
N ALA A 358 30.01 2.64 -5.16
CA ALA A 358 30.54 3.32 -3.97
C ALA A 358 29.78 4.61 -3.65
N ARG A 359 29.44 5.41 -4.68
CA ARG A 359 28.63 6.62 -4.47
C ARG A 359 27.21 6.29 -4.02
N GLN A 360 26.63 5.18 -4.49
CA GLN A 360 25.35 4.71 -3.98
C GLN A 360 25.45 4.30 -2.51
N TYR A 361 26.50 3.57 -2.13
CA TYR A 361 26.73 3.22 -0.73
C TYR A 361 26.87 4.44 0.16
N GLN A 362 27.67 5.43 -0.25
CA GLN A 362 27.79 6.69 0.50
C GLN A 362 26.45 7.42 0.60
N SER A 363 25.69 7.49 -0.49
CA SER A 363 24.36 8.08 -0.47
C SER A 363 23.40 7.34 0.45
N LEU A 364 23.51 6.02 0.58
CA LEU A 364 22.75 5.23 1.55
C LEU A 364 23.15 5.62 2.98
N VAL A 365 24.45 5.71 3.27
CA VAL A 365 24.96 6.13 4.59
C VAL A 365 24.46 7.52 4.98
N ASP A 366 24.59 8.49 4.07
CA ASP A 366 24.14 9.87 4.31
C ASP A 366 22.61 9.91 4.56
N LYS A 367 21.83 9.16 3.78
CA LYS A 367 20.36 9.07 3.96
C LYS A 367 19.96 8.43 5.29
N MET A 368 20.70 7.42 5.76
CA MET A 368 20.43 6.79 7.06
C MET A 368 20.68 7.77 8.21
N GLU A 369 21.73 8.60 8.11
CA GLU A 369 22.01 9.66 9.09
C GLU A 369 20.93 10.75 9.08
N ASP A 370 20.53 11.21 7.89
CA ASP A 370 19.48 12.23 7.74
C ASP A 370 18.11 11.77 8.27
N ALA A 371 17.81 10.47 8.15
CA ALA A 371 16.55 9.87 8.59
C ALA A 371 16.58 9.34 10.04
N ASP A 372 17.68 9.55 10.78
CA ASP A 372 17.89 9.06 12.15
C ASP A 372 17.60 7.54 12.30
N VAL A 373 18.04 6.76 11.32
CA VAL A 373 17.81 5.30 11.28
C VAL A 373 18.53 4.62 12.44
N GLY A 374 17.81 3.77 13.17
CA GLY A 374 18.30 3.03 14.32
C GLY A 374 19.55 2.22 13.99
N SER A 375 20.46 2.09 14.96
CA SER A 375 21.75 1.40 14.77
C SER A 375 21.62 -0.02 14.22
N ARG A 376 20.66 -0.80 14.74
CA ARG A 376 20.39 -2.17 14.26
C ARG A 376 19.96 -2.20 12.80
N MET A 377 19.09 -1.28 12.39
CA MET A 377 18.65 -1.16 11.00
C MET A 377 19.78 -0.68 10.10
N SER A 378 20.54 0.30 10.56
CA SER A 378 21.73 0.80 9.87
C SER A 378 22.74 -0.31 9.58
N ASP A 379 23.03 -1.18 10.54
CA ASP A 379 23.95 -2.29 10.37
C ASP A 379 23.41 -3.31 9.36
N LEU A 380 22.13 -3.69 9.47
CA LEU A 380 21.45 -4.57 8.51
C LEU A 380 21.57 -4.04 7.07
N LEU A 381 21.32 -2.75 6.86
CA LEU A 381 21.35 -2.12 5.53
C LEU A 381 22.76 -2.05 4.96
N LYS A 382 23.76 -1.72 5.79
CA LYS A 382 25.17 -1.70 5.39
C LYS A 382 25.65 -3.09 5.00
N ASP A 383 25.35 -4.09 5.83
CA ASP A 383 25.77 -5.47 5.61
C ASP A 383 25.05 -6.13 4.42
N SER A 384 23.88 -5.62 4.05
CA SER A 384 23.14 -6.06 2.86
C SER A 384 23.73 -5.55 1.54
N PHE A 385 24.55 -4.50 1.57
CA PHE A 385 24.93 -3.79 0.36
C PHE A 385 25.94 -4.57 -0.51
N GLU A 386 26.93 -5.22 0.11
CA GLU A 386 27.88 -6.06 -0.65
C GLU A 386 27.22 -7.27 -1.32
N PRO A 387 26.35 -8.05 -0.63
CA PRO A 387 25.52 -9.07 -1.27
C PRO A 387 24.63 -8.53 -2.39
N PHE A 388 24.11 -7.30 -2.24
CA PHE A 388 23.37 -6.62 -3.32
C PHE A 388 24.26 -6.39 -4.54
N ILE A 389 25.49 -5.87 -4.37
CA ILE A 389 26.46 -5.71 -5.46
C ILE A 389 26.64 -7.04 -6.18
N GLY A 390 26.84 -8.14 -5.45
CA GLY A 390 26.97 -9.49 -6.02
C GLY A 390 25.81 -9.84 -6.97
N LYS A 391 24.56 -9.72 -6.50
CA LYS A 391 23.36 -10.02 -7.31
C LYS A 391 23.18 -9.06 -8.49
N PHE A 392 23.50 -7.78 -8.30
CA PHE A 392 23.44 -6.78 -9.35
C PHE A 392 24.41 -7.14 -10.50
N LEU A 393 25.65 -7.51 -10.16
CA LEU A 393 26.64 -7.97 -11.13
C LEU A 393 26.20 -9.25 -11.85
N ASP A 394 25.59 -10.21 -11.14
CA ASP A 394 25.02 -11.40 -11.76
C ASP A 394 23.98 -11.06 -12.83
N THR A 395 23.13 -10.05 -12.58
CA THR A 395 22.12 -9.62 -13.56
C THR A 395 22.75 -8.91 -14.75
N LEU A 396 23.82 -8.13 -14.54
CA LEU A 396 24.57 -7.54 -15.66
C LEU A 396 25.20 -8.62 -16.54
N ASP A 397 25.78 -9.67 -15.93
CA ASP A 397 26.35 -10.80 -16.66
C ASP A 397 25.28 -11.55 -17.46
N GLN A 398 24.06 -11.72 -16.91
CA GLN A 398 22.93 -12.28 -17.66
C GLN A 398 22.54 -11.41 -18.87
N LYS A 399 22.57 -10.07 -18.76
CA LYS A 399 22.35 -9.19 -19.93
C LYS A 399 23.46 -9.35 -20.97
N ILE A 400 24.69 -9.57 -20.54
CA ILE A 400 25.83 -9.83 -21.43
C ILE A 400 25.68 -11.20 -22.13
N ASP A 401 25.10 -12.21 -21.48
CA ASP A 401 24.77 -13.48 -22.14
C ASP A 401 23.78 -13.30 -23.30
N HIS A 402 22.76 -12.46 -23.14
CA HIS A 402 21.86 -12.11 -24.24
C HIS A 402 22.60 -11.40 -25.39
N ASN A 403 23.60 -10.57 -25.09
CA ASN A 403 24.44 -9.96 -26.11
C ASN A 403 25.26 -11.01 -26.87
N ARG A 404 25.79 -12.04 -26.19
CA ARG A 404 26.51 -13.15 -26.83
C ARG A 404 25.60 -13.94 -27.76
N GLU A 405 24.40 -14.30 -27.33
CA GLU A 405 23.39 -14.95 -28.18
C GLU A 405 23.06 -14.09 -29.42
N ARG A 406 22.94 -12.78 -29.21
CA ARG A 406 22.70 -11.83 -30.29
C ARG A 406 23.86 -11.79 -31.29
N VAL A 407 25.12 -11.78 -30.84
CA VAL A 407 26.30 -11.85 -31.72
C VAL A 407 26.38 -13.19 -32.44
N ALA A 408 26.08 -14.30 -31.78
CA ALA A 408 26.05 -15.62 -32.41
C ALA A 408 25.05 -15.68 -33.58
N ASN A 409 23.88 -15.04 -33.41
CA ASN A 409 22.86 -14.93 -34.46
C ASN A 409 23.17 -13.84 -35.50
N LYS A 410 23.93 -12.81 -35.13
CA LYS A 410 24.29 -11.66 -35.98
C LYS A 410 25.80 -11.38 -35.88
N PRO A 411 26.66 -12.18 -36.54
CA PRO A 411 28.11 -12.09 -36.36
C PRO A 411 28.71 -10.72 -36.70
N TRP A 412 28.04 -9.92 -37.55
CA TRP A 412 28.46 -8.55 -37.85
C TRP A 412 28.42 -7.59 -36.64
N GLN A 413 27.76 -7.98 -35.55
CA GLN A 413 27.73 -7.24 -34.28
C GLN A 413 28.92 -7.56 -33.36
N ALA A 414 29.76 -8.54 -33.72
CA ALA A 414 30.99 -8.82 -32.99
C ALA A 414 31.89 -7.57 -32.97
N GLY A 415 32.37 -7.19 -31.79
CA GLY A 415 33.16 -5.97 -31.60
C GLY A 415 32.38 -4.66 -31.65
N LEU A 416 31.05 -4.70 -31.82
CA LEU A 416 30.17 -3.52 -31.70
C LEU A 416 29.39 -3.49 -30.38
N ILE A 417 29.22 -4.66 -29.74
CA ILE A 417 28.55 -4.79 -28.46
C ILE A 417 29.41 -5.63 -27.51
N ARG A 418 29.34 -5.32 -26.22
CA ARG A 418 30.07 -6.06 -25.19
C ARG A 418 29.60 -7.50 -25.09
N THR A 419 30.56 -8.41 -25.05
CA THR A 419 30.37 -9.85 -24.85
C THR A 419 31.26 -10.41 -23.74
N GLU A 420 32.19 -9.62 -23.21
CA GLU A 420 32.99 -9.99 -22.04
C GLU A 420 32.22 -9.66 -20.77
N TYR A 421 32.25 -10.57 -19.79
CA TYR A 421 31.57 -10.39 -18.50
C TYR A 421 32.15 -9.21 -17.72
N ILE A 422 31.43 -8.79 -16.68
CA ILE A 422 31.92 -7.76 -15.77
C ILE A 422 33.17 -8.27 -15.02
N ASN A 423 34.24 -7.48 -15.01
CA ASN A 423 35.42 -7.75 -14.20
C ASN A 423 35.15 -7.41 -12.73
N ARG A 424 34.69 -8.41 -11.98
CA ARG A 424 34.31 -8.25 -10.57
C ARG A 424 35.46 -7.78 -9.68
N GLU A 425 36.68 -8.27 -9.90
CA GLU A 425 37.84 -7.85 -9.11
C GLU A 425 38.10 -6.35 -9.24
N GLU A 426 37.94 -5.81 -10.44
CA GLU A 426 38.09 -4.39 -10.69
C GLU A 426 36.96 -3.57 -10.06
N VAL A 427 35.72 -4.06 -10.15
CA VAL A 427 34.56 -3.44 -9.50
C VAL A 427 34.77 -3.36 -7.99
N TYR A 428 35.07 -4.48 -7.33
CA TYR A 428 35.25 -4.52 -5.87
C TYR A 428 36.48 -3.71 -5.42
N ARG A 429 37.58 -3.75 -6.17
CA ARG A 429 38.74 -2.93 -5.87
C ARG A 429 38.41 -1.44 -5.96
N ALA A 430 37.68 -1.02 -6.99
CA ALA A 430 37.26 0.36 -7.13
C ALA A 430 36.22 0.76 -6.09
N PHE A 431 35.33 -0.13 -5.68
CA PHE A 431 34.34 0.09 -4.63
C PHE A 431 35.01 0.33 -3.26
N ALA A 432 35.94 -0.55 -2.87
CA ALA A 432 36.64 -0.49 -1.58
C ALA A 432 37.56 0.74 -1.39
N MET A 433 37.90 1.47 -2.46
CA MET A 433 38.70 2.71 -2.34
C MET A 433 37.90 3.90 -1.79
N PHE A 434 36.58 3.76 -1.65
CA PHE A 434 35.65 4.83 -1.27
C PHE A 434 34.77 4.46 -0.07
N GLN A 435 35.05 3.33 0.58
CA GLN A 435 34.61 3.05 1.94
C GLN A 435 35.63 3.67 2.92
#